data_AF-A0A7C6UJH3-F1
#
_entry.id   AF-A0A7C6UJH3-F1
#
_cell.length_a   1.000
_cell.length_b   1.000
_cell.length_c   1.000
_cell.angle_alpha   90.00
_cell.angle_beta   90.00
_cell.angle_gamma   90.00
#
_symmetry.space_group_name_H-M   'P 1'
#
loop_
_entity.id
_entity.type
_entity.pdbx_description
1 polymer ?
#
loop_
_entity_poly.entity_id
_entity_poly.type
_entity_poly.pdbx_seq_one_letter_code
_entity_poly.pdbx_strand_id
1 'polypeptide(L)'
;MNESVLIGRSERFLDQIKRRVISINDVKYPENFLEIYSYFKNNLDSLHEMRENMEIKGYTAPYRSINKYGRPLSGDMKAEDMYDISRHTKYFRMNAAAKKNILDRVKSAISSHKIAIGHLEEFATIECDSCHRVYRGHELSILTEKMCECGKDSFKLHPNDEGVYRLDIIPFLPLSGDYMVKLSQLSPRSREAFRSMVRILKQEKRGIVKTLSLVVKIMEDGRWVRKRVTIDADEEVNYDKEIRKQYGSNARIEMIQ
;
A
#
# COMPACT_ATOMS: atom_id res chain seq x y z
N MET A 1 -21.70 -3.87 12.67
CA MET A 1 -20.68 -4.94 12.76
C MET A 1 -19.54 -4.46 13.66
N ASN A 2 -19.14 -5.26 14.67
CA ASN A 2 -18.08 -4.92 15.64
C ASN A 2 -16.69 -4.89 14.98
N GLU A 3 -15.78 -4.04 15.46
CA GLU A 3 -14.44 -3.86 14.87
C GLU A 3 -13.59 -5.14 14.90
N SER A 4 -13.67 -5.91 15.99
CA SER A 4 -13.00 -7.20 16.14
C SER A 4 -13.49 -8.23 15.11
N VAL A 5 -14.76 -8.15 14.71
CA VAL A 5 -15.36 -9.02 13.70
C VAL A 5 -14.78 -8.72 12.32
N LEU A 6 -14.53 -7.44 12.00
CA LEU A 6 -13.96 -7.04 10.71
C LEU A 6 -12.51 -7.53 10.56
N ILE A 7 -11.69 -7.40 11.60
CA ILE A 7 -10.32 -7.94 11.64
C ILE A 7 -10.37 -9.45 11.43
N GLY A 8 -11.16 -10.17 12.23
CA GLY A 8 -11.25 -11.63 12.14
C GLY A 8 -11.79 -12.13 10.79
N ARG A 9 -12.79 -11.45 10.21
CA ARG A 9 -13.31 -11.77 8.86
C ARG A 9 -12.22 -11.60 7.79
N SER A 10 -11.48 -10.50 7.87
CA SER A 10 -10.41 -10.19 6.92
C SER A 10 -9.27 -11.19 7.03
N GLU A 11 -8.86 -11.55 8.25
CA GLU A 11 -7.82 -12.57 8.45
C GLU A 11 -8.22 -13.94 7.90
N ARG A 12 -9.45 -14.40 8.16
CA ARG A 12 -9.95 -15.67 7.60
C ARG A 12 -9.92 -15.65 6.07
N PHE A 13 -10.36 -14.55 5.46
CA PHE A 13 -10.38 -14.42 4.01
C PHE A 13 -8.97 -14.43 3.40
N LEU A 14 -8.04 -13.67 3.99
CA LEU A 14 -6.64 -13.69 3.56
C LEU A 14 -6.02 -15.09 3.75
N ASP A 15 -6.36 -15.81 4.81
CA ASP A 15 -5.87 -17.17 5.04
C ASP A 15 -6.45 -18.18 4.03
N GLN A 16 -7.70 -18.02 3.60
CA GLN A 16 -8.28 -18.80 2.51
C GLN A 16 -7.49 -18.62 1.20
N ILE A 17 -7.12 -17.37 0.87
CA ILE A 17 -6.28 -17.09 -0.30
C ILE A 17 -4.92 -17.79 -0.19
N LYS A 18 -4.30 -17.75 1.00
CA LYS A 18 -2.99 -18.35 1.25
C LYS A 18 -2.97 -19.88 1.01
N ARG A 19 -4.06 -20.56 1.33
CA ARG A 19 -4.15 -22.04 1.23
C ARG A 19 -4.29 -22.53 -0.21
N ARG A 20 -4.75 -21.67 -1.13
CA ARG A 20 -4.90 -22.06 -2.53
C ARG A 20 -3.56 -21.97 -3.25
N VAL A 21 -3.06 -23.12 -3.71
CA VAL A 21 -1.89 -23.18 -4.59
C VAL A 21 -2.34 -22.90 -6.02
N ILE A 22 -1.63 -22.00 -6.71
CA ILE A 22 -1.93 -21.62 -8.09
C ILE A 22 -0.90 -22.29 -9.00
N SER A 23 -1.36 -23.22 -9.84
CA SER A 23 -0.55 -23.80 -10.92
C SER A 23 -0.66 -22.92 -12.17
N ILE A 24 0.48 -22.62 -12.77
CA ILE A 24 0.55 -21.76 -13.97
C ILE A 24 0.82 -22.57 -15.24
N ASN A 25 1.28 -23.81 -15.07
CA ASN A 25 1.65 -24.69 -16.18
C ASN A 25 0.47 -24.92 -17.14
N ASP A 26 -0.75 -24.92 -16.60
CA ASP A 26 -1.96 -25.28 -17.33
C ASP A 26 -2.77 -24.05 -17.80
N VAL A 27 -2.22 -22.84 -17.67
CA VAL A 27 -2.87 -21.57 -18.07
C VAL A 27 -3.06 -21.46 -19.59
N LYS A 28 -2.42 -22.35 -20.37
CA LYS A 28 -2.64 -22.47 -21.82
C LYS A 28 -4.05 -22.96 -22.18
N TYR A 29 -4.72 -23.63 -21.25
CA TYR A 29 -6.08 -24.12 -21.48
C TYR A 29 -7.11 -23.03 -21.08
N PRO A 30 -8.09 -22.72 -21.95
CA PRO A 30 -9.04 -21.64 -21.73
C PRO A 30 -9.83 -21.78 -20.42
N GLU A 31 -10.24 -23.00 -20.07
CA GLU A 31 -10.98 -23.25 -18.82
C GLU A 31 -10.16 -22.91 -17.56
N ASN A 32 -8.89 -23.31 -17.55
CA ASN A 32 -7.98 -23.05 -16.43
C ASN A 32 -7.61 -21.57 -16.36
N PHE A 33 -7.36 -20.94 -17.52
CA PHE A 33 -7.13 -19.49 -17.59
C PHE A 33 -8.30 -18.72 -17.00
N LEU A 34 -9.52 -19.01 -17.45
CA LEU A 34 -10.74 -18.37 -16.97
C LEU A 34 -10.96 -18.62 -15.48
N GLU A 35 -10.70 -19.84 -14.99
CA GLU A 35 -10.82 -20.13 -13.56
C GLU A 35 -9.86 -19.30 -12.71
N ILE A 36 -8.59 -19.22 -13.10
CA ILE A 36 -7.58 -18.45 -12.38
C ILE A 36 -7.90 -16.96 -12.44
N TYR A 37 -8.30 -16.46 -13.62
CA TYR A 37 -8.70 -15.08 -13.81
C TYR A 37 -9.91 -14.71 -12.95
N SER A 38 -10.99 -15.52 -12.99
CA SER A 38 -12.18 -15.33 -12.16
C SER A 38 -11.84 -15.38 -10.67
N TYR A 39 -10.98 -16.29 -10.25
CA TYR A 39 -10.53 -16.35 -8.87
C TYR A 39 -9.85 -15.04 -8.42
N PHE A 40 -8.92 -14.52 -9.23
CA PHE A 40 -8.26 -13.27 -8.87
C PHE A 40 -9.22 -12.08 -8.88
N LYS A 41 -10.15 -12.03 -9.83
CA LYS A 41 -11.14 -10.96 -9.94
C LYS A 41 -12.09 -10.94 -8.74
N ASN A 42 -12.69 -12.09 -8.41
CA ASN A 42 -13.60 -12.24 -7.26
C ASN A 42 -12.91 -11.90 -5.93
N ASN A 43 -11.65 -12.30 -5.77
CA ASN A 43 -10.86 -11.92 -4.61
C ASN A 43 -10.59 -10.42 -4.57
N LEU A 44 -10.23 -9.82 -5.70
CA LEU A 44 -9.94 -8.39 -5.80
C LEU A 44 -11.15 -7.56 -5.39
N ASP A 45 -12.35 -7.93 -5.86
CA ASP A 45 -13.60 -7.25 -5.52
C ASP A 45 -13.91 -7.37 -4.01
N SER A 46 -13.76 -8.57 -3.45
CA SER A 46 -13.90 -8.81 -2.00
C SER A 46 -12.90 -7.99 -1.17
N LEU A 47 -11.65 -7.89 -1.64
CA LEU A 47 -10.61 -7.10 -0.96
C LEU A 47 -10.90 -5.59 -1.03
N HIS A 48 -11.46 -5.11 -2.15
CA HIS A 48 -11.90 -3.73 -2.28
C HIS A 48 -13.02 -3.39 -1.30
N GLU A 49 -14.03 -4.25 -1.20
CA GLU A 49 -15.12 -4.11 -0.22
C GLU A 49 -14.56 -4.09 1.23
N MET A 50 -13.62 -4.98 1.55
CA MET A 50 -12.98 -5.01 2.87
C MET A 50 -12.21 -3.72 3.17
N ARG A 51 -11.42 -3.23 2.21
CA ARG A 51 -10.67 -1.98 2.35
C ARG A 51 -11.62 -0.81 2.63
N GLU A 52 -12.69 -0.68 1.85
CA GLU A 52 -13.66 0.41 1.99
C GLU A 52 -14.35 0.36 3.36
N ASN A 53 -14.77 -0.83 3.80
CA ASN A 53 -15.32 -1.03 5.14
C ASN A 53 -14.32 -0.63 6.25
N MET A 54 -13.03 -0.94 6.09
CA MET A 54 -11.98 -0.54 7.05
C MET A 54 -11.74 0.97 7.05
N GLU A 55 -11.77 1.61 5.88
CA GLU A 55 -11.59 3.07 5.74
C GLU A 55 -12.75 3.83 6.40
N ILE A 56 -13.99 3.40 6.18
CA ILE A 56 -15.20 3.94 6.85
C ILE A 56 -15.08 3.81 8.38
N LYS A 57 -14.47 2.72 8.88
CA LYS A 57 -14.22 2.49 10.30
C LYS A 57 -12.97 3.18 10.85
N GLY A 58 -12.29 4.02 10.06
CA GLY A 58 -11.18 4.86 10.52
C GLY A 58 -9.84 4.11 10.69
N TYR A 59 -9.64 2.98 10.01
CA TYR A 59 -8.40 2.20 10.09
C TYR A 59 -7.19 2.94 9.47
N THR A 60 -7.43 4.01 8.71
CA THR A 60 -6.41 4.88 8.11
C THR A 60 -5.66 5.74 9.13
N ALA A 61 -6.30 6.08 10.26
CA ALA A 61 -5.70 6.88 11.33
C ALA A 61 -5.97 6.25 12.72
N PRO A 62 -5.54 5.00 12.95
CA PRO A 62 -5.99 4.22 14.10
C PRO A 62 -5.40 4.69 15.44
N TYR A 63 -4.39 5.56 15.41
CA TYR A 63 -3.72 6.13 16.58
C TYR A 63 -4.27 7.51 16.99
N ARG A 64 -5.20 8.11 16.23
CA ARG A 64 -5.65 9.49 16.44
C ARG A 64 -6.29 9.73 17.81
N SER A 65 -6.94 8.72 18.39
CA SER A 65 -7.57 8.77 19.71
C SER A 65 -6.57 8.67 20.87
N ILE A 66 -5.38 8.09 20.65
CA ILE A 66 -4.38 7.86 21.71
C ILE A 66 -3.73 9.18 22.15
N ASN A 67 -3.60 10.14 21.24
CA ASN A 67 -3.00 11.45 21.54
C ASN A 67 -3.87 12.34 22.43
N LYS A 68 -5.17 12.05 22.59
CA LYS A 68 -6.07 12.82 23.48
C LYS A 68 -5.90 12.48 24.97
N TYR A 69 -5.34 11.32 25.30
CA TYR A 69 -5.19 10.84 26.68
C TYR A 69 -3.73 10.85 27.18
N GLY A 70 -2.80 11.39 26.37
CA GLY A 70 -1.36 11.19 26.55
C GLY A 70 -0.61 12.24 27.39
N ARG A 71 -1.26 13.28 27.92
CA ARG A 71 -0.62 14.21 28.85
C ARG A 71 -1.53 14.48 30.05
N PRO A 72 -1.15 14.07 31.27
CA PRO A 72 -1.80 14.56 32.47
C PRO A 72 -1.54 16.07 32.57
N LEU A 73 -2.59 16.84 32.81
CA LEU A 73 -2.45 18.16 33.43
C LEU A 73 -1.94 17.92 34.85
N SER A 74 -0.87 18.61 35.20
CA SER A 74 -0.17 18.59 36.49
C SER A 74 -1.13 18.39 37.67
N GLY A 75 -1.06 17.24 38.32
CA GLY A 75 -1.86 16.92 39.51
C GLY A 75 -1.52 15.53 40.06
N ASP A 76 -1.35 15.44 41.38
CA ASP A 76 -0.99 14.21 42.10
C ASP A 76 -1.99 13.08 41.81
N MET A 77 -1.53 12.05 41.10
CA MET A 77 -2.28 10.82 40.86
C MET A 77 -1.73 9.68 41.71
N LYS A 78 -2.63 8.83 42.22
CA LYS A 78 -2.25 7.63 42.95
C LYS A 78 -1.55 6.64 42.00
N ALA A 79 -0.59 5.88 42.51
CA ALA A 79 0.18 4.91 41.71
C ALA A 79 -0.70 3.85 41.03
N GLU A 80 -1.86 3.51 41.60
CA GLU A 80 -2.87 2.62 40.99
C GLU A 80 -3.46 3.20 39.71
N ASP A 81 -3.80 4.49 39.70
CA ASP A 81 -4.34 5.16 38.51
C ASP A 81 -3.30 5.24 37.38
N MET A 82 -2.01 5.35 37.72
CA MET A 82 -0.92 5.26 36.72
C MET A 82 -0.84 3.87 36.08
N TYR A 83 -1.02 2.80 36.86
CA TYR A 83 -0.97 1.43 36.35
C TYR A 83 -2.13 1.17 35.37
N ASP A 84 -3.34 1.60 35.72
CA ASP A 84 -4.52 1.43 34.86
C ASP A 84 -4.43 2.25 33.57
N ILE A 85 -3.96 3.50 33.64
CA ILE A 85 -3.70 4.31 32.44
C ILE A 85 -2.67 3.64 31.53
N SER A 86 -1.60 3.08 32.10
CA SER A 86 -0.57 2.39 31.32
C SER A 86 -1.13 1.16 30.60
N ARG A 87 -1.99 0.38 31.27
CA ARG A 87 -2.66 -0.80 30.72
C ARG A 87 -3.64 -0.43 29.61
N HIS A 88 -4.47 0.59 29.84
CA HIS A 88 -5.39 1.12 28.84
C HIS A 88 -4.65 1.64 27.61
N THR A 89 -3.58 2.41 27.79
CA THR A 89 -2.74 2.91 26.69
C THR A 89 -2.15 1.77 25.88
N LYS A 90 -1.62 0.73 26.54
CA LYS A 90 -1.08 -0.46 25.88
C LYS A 90 -2.16 -1.17 25.06
N TYR A 91 -3.35 -1.37 25.62
CA TYR A 91 -4.48 -1.98 24.92
C TYR A 91 -4.88 -1.20 23.66
N PHE A 92 -5.04 0.12 23.76
CA PHE A 92 -5.38 0.95 22.59
C PHE A 92 -4.28 0.93 21.52
N ARG A 93 -3.00 0.94 21.92
CA ARG A 93 -1.87 0.80 20.98
C ARG A 93 -1.88 -0.55 20.28
N MET A 94 -2.13 -1.65 20.98
CA MET A 94 -2.24 -2.98 20.38
C MET A 94 -3.38 -3.04 19.36
N ASN A 95 -4.56 -2.51 19.71
CA ASN A 95 -5.69 -2.45 18.79
C ASN A 95 -5.39 -1.58 17.57
N ALA A 96 -4.76 -0.42 17.77
CA ALA A 96 -4.38 0.46 16.66
C ALA A 96 -3.35 -0.20 15.73
N ALA A 97 -2.39 -0.94 16.29
CA ALA A 97 -1.42 -1.73 15.52
C ALA A 97 -2.10 -2.84 14.72
N ALA A 98 -3.05 -3.58 15.32
CA ALA A 98 -3.82 -4.61 14.63
C ALA A 98 -4.61 -4.04 13.44
N LYS A 99 -5.30 -2.91 13.64
CA LYS A 99 -6.03 -2.18 12.58
C LYS A 99 -5.12 -1.78 11.42
N LYS A 100 -3.96 -1.20 11.74
CA LYS A 100 -2.96 -0.81 10.73
C LYS A 100 -2.45 -2.04 9.96
N ASN A 101 -2.05 -3.07 10.68
CA ASN A 101 -1.47 -4.28 10.09
C ASN A 101 -2.44 -4.97 9.14
N ILE A 102 -3.71 -5.16 9.52
CA ILE A 102 -4.68 -5.82 8.64
C ILE A 102 -4.98 -4.98 7.40
N LEU A 103 -5.09 -3.64 7.55
CA LEU A 103 -5.30 -2.74 6.41
C LEU A 103 -4.12 -2.79 5.43
N ASP A 104 -2.88 -2.77 5.95
CA ASP A 104 -1.68 -2.85 5.11
C ASP A 104 -1.60 -4.21 4.38
N ARG A 105 -1.99 -5.31 5.02
CA ARG A 105 -2.10 -6.63 4.39
C ARG A 105 -3.14 -6.64 3.27
N VAL A 106 -4.34 -6.10 3.50
CA VAL A 106 -5.38 -6.00 2.46
C VAL A 106 -4.90 -5.16 1.27
N LYS A 107 -4.25 -4.01 1.52
CA LYS A 107 -3.68 -3.17 0.44
C LYS A 107 -2.60 -3.90 -0.38
N SER A 108 -1.73 -4.65 0.31
CA SER A 108 -0.73 -5.50 -0.36
C SER A 108 -1.38 -6.60 -1.20
N ALA A 109 -2.42 -7.25 -0.67
CA ALA A 109 -3.16 -8.28 -1.38
C ALA A 109 -3.83 -7.72 -2.65
N ILE A 110 -4.49 -6.54 -2.56
CA ILE A 110 -5.09 -5.83 -3.70
C ILE A 110 -4.05 -5.58 -4.79
N SER A 111 -2.89 -5.03 -4.41
CA SER A 111 -1.82 -4.72 -5.35
C SER A 111 -1.30 -5.98 -6.06
N SER A 112 -1.19 -7.08 -5.33
CA SER A 112 -0.75 -8.38 -5.85
C SER A 112 -1.76 -8.97 -6.84
N HIS A 113 -3.05 -8.91 -6.52
CA HIS A 113 -4.11 -9.36 -7.43
C HIS A 113 -4.16 -8.52 -8.71
N LYS A 114 -3.98 -7.19 -8.61
CA LYS A 114 -3.90 -6.32 -9.78
C LYS A 114 -2.73 -6.66 -10.69
N ILE A 115 -1.55 -6.95 -10.13
CA ILE A 115 -0.38 -7.39 -10.91
C ILE A 115 -0.68 -8.72 -11.61
N ALA A 116 -1.24 -9.69 -10.89
CA ALA A 116 -1.59 -10.99 -11.46
C ALA A 116 -2.60 -10.89 -12.61
N ILE A 117 -3.67 -10.10 -12.41
CA ILE A 117 -4.69 -9.84 -13.44
C ILE A 117 -4.07 -9.17 -14.65
N GLY A 118 -3.26 -8.11 -14.47
CA GLY A 118 -2.62 -7.42 -15.59
C GLY A 118 -1.73 -8.34 -16.44
N HIS A 119 -1.00 -9.27 -15.80
CA HIS A 119 -0.22 -10.26 -16.55
C HIS A 119 -1.08 -11.30 -17.28
N LEU A 120 -2.24 -11.67 -16.75
CA LEU A 120 -3.17 -12.58 -17.44
C LEU A 120 -3.88 -11.88 -18.60
N GLU A 121 -4.29 -10.64 -18.41
CA GLU A 121 -4.93 -9.79 -19.42
C GLU A 121 -4.02 -9.55 -20.63
N GLU A 122 -2.71 -9.42 -20.39
CA GLU A 122 -1.71 -9.24 -21.43
C GLU A 122 -1.28 -10.58 -22.08
N PHE A 123 -1.40 -11.70 -21.36
CA PHE A 123 -0.96 -13.01 -21.80
C PHE A 123 -1.78 -13.56 -22.97
N ALA A 124 -3.11 -13.40 -22.95
CA ALA A 124 -3.96 -14.05 -23.93
C ALA A 124 -5.26 -13.31 -24.20
N THR A 125 -5.80 -13.58 -25.38
CA THR A 125 -7.15 -13.19 -25.77
C THR A 125 -8.03 -14.42 -25.85
N ILE A 126 -9.32 -14.26 -25.57
CA ILE A 126 -10.29 -15.36 -25.60
C ILE A 126 -11.27 -15.14 -26.75
N GLU A 127 -11.45 -16.14 -27.59
CA GLU A 127 -12.45 -16.15 -28.64
C GLU A 127 -13.55 -17.16 -28.28
N CYS A 128 -14.83 -16.76 -28.39
CA CYS A 128 -15.93 -17.70 -28.28
C CYS A 128 -16.09 -18.49 -29.59
N ASP A 129 -16.14 -19.82 -29.50
CA ASP A 129 -16.27 -20.70 -30.67
C ASP A 129 -17.57 -20.55 -31.44
N SER A 130 -18.60 -20.02 -30.79
CA SER A 130 -19.95 -19.99 -31.35
C SER A 130 -20.38 -18.66 -31.94
N CYS A 131 -19.93 -17.54 -31.37
CA CYS A 131 -20.23 -16.20 -31.87
C CYS A 131 -19.00 -15.48 -32.41
N HIS A 132 -17.81 -16.10 -32.35
CA HIS A 132 -16.52 -15.56 -32.80
C HIS A 132 -16.15 -14.21 -32.16
N ARG A 133 -16.78 -13.88 -31.04
CA ARG A 133 -16.44 -12.66 -30.30
C ARG A 133 -15.12 -12.86 -29.57
N VAL A 134 -14.25 -11.88 -29.72
CA VAL A 134 -12.94 -11.85 -29.07
C VAL A 134 -13.02 -10.93 -27.85
N TYR A 135 -12.53 -11.41 -26.72
CA TYR A 135 -12.43 -10.72 -25.45
C TYR A 135 -10.96 -10.44 -25.15
N ARG A 136 -10.63 -9.18 -24.86
CA ARG A 136 -9.25 -8.74 -24.58
C ARG A 136 -9.17 -7.88 -23.33
N GLY A 137 -8.04 -7.98 -22.62
CA GLY A 137 -7.77 -7.14 -21.46
C GLY A 137 -8.92 -7.19 -20.43
N HIS A 138 -9.41 -6.01 -20.04
CA HIS A 138 -10.50 -5.89 -19.06
C HIS A 138 -11.82 -6.53 -19.50
N GLU A 139 -12.06 -6.74 -20.80
CA GLU A 139 -13.29 -7.39 -21.28
C GLU A 139 -13.39 -8.85 -20.80
N LEU A 140 -12.27 -9.48 -20.43
CA LEU A 140 -12.23 -10.80 -19.82
C LEU A 140 -13.03 -10.85 -18.50
N SER A 141 -13.29 -9.71 -17.84
CA SER A 141 -14.17 -9.67 -16.66
C SER A 141 -15.62 -10.04 -16.97
N ILE A 142 -16.05 -9.94 -18.23
CA ILE A 142 -17.41 -10.37 -18.64
C ILE A 142 -17.53 -11.89 -18.57
N LEU A 143 -16.41 -12.61 -18.75
CA LEU A 143 -16.35 -14.07 -18.76
C LEU A 143 -16.14 -14.67 -17.36
N THR A 144 -16.30 -13.90 -16.28
CA THR A 144 -16.07 -14.42 -14.92
C THR A 144 -16.99 -15.58 -14.56
N GLU A 145 -18.19 -15.63 -15.14
CA GLU A 145 -19.17 -16.71 -15.01
C GLU A 145 -18.90 -17.88 -15.98
N LYS A 146 -17.78 -17.87 -16.71
CA LYS A 146 -17.41 -18.86 -17.74
C LYS A 146 -18.46 -19.01 -18.85
N MET A 147 -19.28 -17.98 -19.07
CA MET A 147 -20.26 -17.94 -20.15
C MET A 147 -20.00 -16.74 -21.03
N CYS A 148 -20.13 -16.94 -22.34
CA CYS A 148 -20.15 -15.86 -23.31
C CYS A 148 -21.50 -15.14 -23.23
N GLU A 149 -21.56 -13.89 -23.70
CA GLU A 149 -22.83 -13.16 -23.84
C GLU A 149 -23.87 -13.87 -24.75
N CYS A 150 -23.43 -14.80 -25.61
CA CYS A 150 -24.33 -15.63 -26.41
C CYS A 150 -24.86 -16.88 -25.67
N GLY A 151 -24.54 -17.04 -24.38
CA GLY A 151 -25.01 -18.16 -23.53
C GLY A 151 -24.28 -19.48 -23.73
N LYS A 152 -23.11 -19.48 -24.38
CA LYS A 152 -22.29 -20.69 -24.60
C LYS A 152 -20.94 -20.59 -23.87
N ASP A 153 -20.35 -21.74 -23.60
CA ASP A 153 -19.19 -21.97 -22.73
C ASP A 153 -17.95 -22.51 -23.48
N SER A 154 -17.98 -22.54 -24.80
CA SER A 154 -16.86 -22.96 -25.65
C SER A 154 -15.97 -21.79 -26.05
N PHE A 155 -14.69 -21.89 -25.67
CA PHE A 155 -13.71 -20.83 -25.86
C PHE A 155 -12.39 -21.37 -26.42
N LYS A 156 -11.76 -20.56 -27.27
CA LYS A 156 -10.37 -20.70 -27.70
C LYS A 156 -9.52 -19.63 -27.04
N LEU A 157 -8.35 -20.05 -26.55
CA LEU A 157 -7.35 -19.15 -25.99
C LEU A 157 -6.26 -18.91 -27.02
N HIS A 158 -6.01 -17.64 -27.33
CA HIS A 158 -4.95 -17.21 -28.23
C HIS A 158 -3.88 -16.45 -27.42
N PRO A 159 -2.71 -17.06 -27.15
CA PRO A 159 -1.60 -16.39 -26.49
C PRO A 159 -1.12 -15.19 -27.30
N ASN A 160 -0.77 -14.11 -26.62
CA ASN A 160 -0.23 -12.90 -27.20
C ASN A 160 1.31 -12.95 -27.17
N ASP A 161 1.94 -13.45 -28.23
CA ASP A 161 3.40 -13.61 -28.28
C ASP A 161 4.16 -12.27 -28.24
N GLU A 162 3.51 -11.16 -28.60
CA GLU A 162 4.07 -9.80 -28.56
C GLU A 162 3.85 -9.10 -27.21
N GLY A 163 3.06 -9.70 -26.31
CA GLY A 163 2.66 -9.11 -25.05
C GLY A 163 3.78 -9.07 -23.99
N VAL A 164 3.75 -8.05 -23.13
CA VAL A 164 4.71 -7.92 -22.02
C VAL A 164 4.12 -8.50 -20.73
N TYR A 165 4.27 -9.81 -20.55
CA TYR A 165 3.77 -10.52 -19.38
C TYR A 165 4.82 -11.42 -18.71
N ARG A 166 4.58 -11.73 -17.44
CA ARG A 166 5.41 -12.63 -16.62
C ARG A 166 4.50 -13.48 -15.74
N LEU A 167 3.97 -14.58 -16.28
CA LEU A 167 3.10 -15.45 -15.49
C LEU A 167 3.87 -16.13 -14.34
N ASP A 168 5.15 -16.44 -14.55
CA ASP A 168 6.04 -17.10 -13.60
C ASP A 168 6.17 -16.39 -12.24
N ILE A 169 5.90 -15.08 -12.17
CA ILE A 169 5.98 -14.33 -10.90
C ILE A 169 4.75 -14.50 -10.02
N ILE A 170 3.60 -14.86 -10.60
CA ILE A 170 2.30 -14.91 -9.90
C ILE A 170 2.34 -15.80 -8.63
N PRO A 171 2.98 -16.99 -8.59
CA PRO A 171 3.03 -17.82 -7.39
C PRO A 171 3.85 -17.17 -6.28
N PHE A 172 4.75 -16.26 -6.63
CA PHE A 172 5.61 -15.55 -5.68
C PHE A 172 4.96 -14.28 -5.12
N LEU A 173 3.88 -13.78 -5.72
CA LEU A 173 3.17 -12.59 -5.25
C LEU A 173 2.56 -12.80 -3.84
N PRO A 174 2.53 -11.77 -2.98
CA PRO A 174 1.86 -11.83 -1.67
C PRO A 174 0.33 -11.67 -1.81
N LEU A 175 -0.30 -12.62 -2.49
CA LEU A 175 -1.75 -12.63 -2.75
C LEU A 175 -2.58 -12.57 -1.47
N SER A 176 -2.10 -13.20 -0.38
CA SER A 176 -2.74 -13.17 0.94
C SER A 176 -2.33 -11.98 1.82
N GLY A 177 -1.57 -11.03 1.26
CA GLY A 177 -0.99 -9.91 2.00
C GLY A 177 0.13 -10.35 2.96
N ASP A 178 0.76 -11.50 2.73
CA ASP A 178 1.86 -12.07 3.52
C ASP A 178 3.24 -11.49 3.15
N TYR A 179 3.27 -10.26 2.62
CA TYR A 179 4.49 -9.60 2.16
C TYR A 179 5.56 -9.49 3.25
N MET A 180 5.17 -9.27 4.51
CA MET A 180 6.13 -9.24 5.63
C MET A 180 6.76 -10.61 5.92
N VAL A 181 6.03 -11.71 5.69
CA VAL A 181 6.56 -13.07 5.82
C VAL A 181 7.54 -13.36 4.69
N LYS A 182 7.19 -12.99 3.45
CA LYS A 182 8.11 -13.12 2.30
C LYS A 182 9.37 -12.26 2.49
N LEU A 183 9.23 -11.03 3.02
CA LEU A 183 10.38 -10.17 3.35
C LEU A 183 11.25 -10.73 4.48
N SER A 184 10.66 -11.41 5.47
CA SER A 184 11.43 -12.03 6.55
C SER A 184 12.18 -13.28 6.10
N GLN A 185 11.75 -13.94 5.02
CA GLN A 185 12.48 -15.06 4.43
C GLN A 185 13.71 -14.62 3.62
N LEU A 186 13.82 -13.34 3.27
CA LEU A 186 14.98 -12.81 2.56
C LEU A 186 16.22 -12.73 3.47
N SER A 187 17.40 -12.90 2.86
CA SER A 187 18.70 -12.66 3.52
C SER A 187 18.86 -11.19 3.94
N PRO A 188 19.72 -10.86 4.92
CA PRO A 188 19.98 -9.47 5.31
C PRO A 188 20.34 -8.57 4.13
N ARG A 189 21.24 -9.04 3.24
CA ARG A 189 21.64 -8.32 2.02
C ARG A 189 20.46 -8.11 1.07
N SER A 190 19.62 -9.11 0.89
CA SER A 190 18.42 -9.02 0.04
C SER A 190 17.40 -8.01 0.61
N ARG A 191 17.25 -7.93 1.93
CA ARG A 191 16.38 -6.92 2.57
C ARG A 191 16.93 -5.50 2.40
N GLU A 192 18.24 -5.32 2.50
CA GLU A 192 18.89 -4.03 2.25
C GLU A 192 18.71 -3.58 0.79
N ALA A 193 18.96 -4.48 -0.17
CA ALA A 193 18.72 -4.23 -1.59
C ALA A 193 17.25 -3.86 -1.84
N PHE A 194 16.30 -4.61 -1.27
CA PHE A 194 14.87 -4.30 -1.38
C PHE A 194 14.53 -2.90 -0.84
N ARG A 195 15.05 -2.53 0.34
CA ARG A 195 14.84 -1.19 0.91
C ARG A 195 15.42 -0.10 0.02
N SER A 196 16.60 -0.31 -0.55
CA SER A 196 17.23 0.62 -1.49
C SER A 196 16.34 0.84 -2.72
N MET A 197 15.90 -0.25 -3.38
CA MET A 197 15.01 -0.17 -4.53
C MET A 197 13.71 0.57 -4.21
N VAL A 198 13.06 0.25 -3.08
CA VAL A 198 11.84 0.94 -2.65
C VAL A 198 12.08 2.42 -2.36
N ARG A 199 13.25 2.79 -1.82
CA ARG A 199 13.62 4.20 -1.57
C ARG A 199 13.72 4.97 -2.88
N ILE A 200 14.44 4.42 -3.86
CA ILE A 200 14.60 5.03 -5.20
C ILE A 200 13.23 5.21 -5.86
N LEU A 201 12.41 4.16 -5.91
CA LEU A 201 11.08 4.21 -6.51
C LEU A 201 10.13 5.19 -5.79
N LYS A 202 10.29 5.40 -4.48
CA LYS A 202 9.50 6.39 -3.74
C LYS A 202 9.98 7.81 -3.99
N GLN A 203 11.28 8.03 -4.16
CA GLN A 203 11.85 9.33 -4.50
C GLN A 203 11.44 9.73 -5.92
N GLU A 204 11.40 8.82 -6.89
CA GLU A 204 10.88 9.13 -8.22
C GLU A 204 9.39 9.54 -8.20
N LYS A 205 8.58 8.95 -7.31
CA LYS A 205 7.15 9.28 -7.17
C LYS A 205 6.86 10.59 -6.45
N ARG A 206 7.78 11.06 -5.60
CA ARG A 206 7.71 12.38 -4.98
C ARG A 206 8.59 13.28 -5.83
N GLY A 207 8.01 13.94 -6.83
CA GLY A 207 8.76 14.85 -7.71
C GLY A 207 9.79 15.64 -6.90
N ILE A 208 11.03 15.67 -7.39
CA ILE A 208 12.18 16.29 -6.71
C ILE A 208 11.72 17.67 -6.23
N VAL A 209 11.64 17.87 -4.91
CA VAL A 209 11.39 19.20 -4.36
C VAL A 209 12.64 20.00 -4.70
N LYS A 210 12.58 20.79 -5.77
CA LYS A 210 13.75 21.53 -6.23
C LYS A 210 14.10 22.68 -5.30
N THR A 211 13.10 23.23 -4.59
CA THR A 211 13.25 24.44 -3.77
C THR A 211 12.42 24.35 -2.49
N LEU A 212 13.01 24.75 -1.37
CA LEU A 212 12.38 24.97 -0.06
C LEU A 212 12.17 26.48 0.17
N SER A 213 11.02 26.87 0.71
CA SER A 213 10.77 28.25 1.13
C SER A 213 10.93 28.37 2.65
N LEU A 214 11.95 29.11 3.08
CA LEU A 214 12.28 29.35 4.49
C LEU A 214 11.78 30.73 4.91
N VAL A 215 11.25 30.85 6.13
CA VAL A 215 11.05 32.14 6.79
C VAL A 215 12.14 32.29 7.83
N VAL A 216 13.03 33.27 7.62
CA VAL A 216 14.19 33.53 8.46
C VAL A 216 14.05 34.87 9.17
N LYS A 217 14.56 34.93 10.40
CA LYS A 217 14.65 36.14 11.21
C LYS A 217 16.08 36.63 11.19
N ILE A 218 16.29 37.86 10.69
CA ILE A 218 17.61 38.47 10.48
C ILE A 218 17.65 39.79 11.25
N MET A 219 18.84 40.16 11.72
CA MET A 219 19.12 41.42 12.41
C MET A 219 19.67 42.43 11.40
N GLU A 220 18.86 43.40 10.97
CA GLU A 220 19.25 44.49 10.07
C GLU A 220 19.07 45.82 10.80
N ASP A 221 20.11 46.66 10.81
CA ASP A 221 20.10 48.00 11.41
C ASP A 221 19.54 48.05 12.84
N GLY A 222 19.88 47.05 13.65
CA GLY A 222 19.44 46.93 15.05
C GLY A 222 17.98 46.48 15.24
N ARG A 223 17.25 46.15 14.17
CA ARG A 223 15.85 45.67 14.21
C ARG A 223 15.71 44.26 13.65
N TRP A 224 14.87 43.45 14.30
CA TRP A 224 14.62 42.08 13.85
C TRP A 224 13.59 42.08 12.73
N VAL A 225 13.99 41.62 11.55
CA VAL A 225 13.14 41.57 10.35
C VAL A 225 12.94 40.12 9.93
N ARG A 226 11.70 39.78 9.55
CA ARG A 226 11.33 38.47 8.98
C ARG A 226 11.41 38.54 7.46
N LYS A 227 12.20 37.66 6.83
CA LYS A 227 12.32 37.55 5.38
C LYS A 227 12.00 36.13 4.93
N ARG A 228 11.40 36.01 3.74
CA ARG A 228 11.21 34.73 3.06
C ARG A 228 12.37 34.50 2.11
N VAL A 229 13.02 33.34 2.21
CA VAL A 229 14.20 32.95 1.42
C VAL A 229 13.90 31.62 0.77
N THR A 230 14.17 31.51 -0.53
CA THR A 230 14.03 30.25 -1.27
C THR A 230 15.42 29.65 -1.44
N ILE A 231 15.62 28.39 -1.04
CA ILE A 231 16.88 27.66 -1.20
C ILE A 231 16.60 26.36 -1.93
N ASP A 232 17.54 25.90 -2.76
CA ASP A 232 17.43 24.58 -3.38
C ASP A 232 17.41 23.47 -2.32
N ALA A 233 16.51 22.51 -2.46
CA ALA A 233 16.42 21.42 -1.49
C ALA A 233 17.49 20.37 -1.78
N ASP A 234 18.51 20.32 -0.94
CA ASP A 234 19.58 19.31 -0.97
C ASP A 234 19.65 18.59 0.40
N GLU A 235 19.63 17.25 0.39
CA GLU A 235 19.64 16.42 1.60
C GLU A 235 20.99 16.49 2.36
N GLU A 236 22.07 16.96 1.73
CA GLU A 236 23.41 17.05 2.35
C GLU A 236 23.73 18.45 2.92
N VAL A 237 22.88 19.45 2.69
CA VAL A 237 23.16 20.84 3.08
C VAL A 237 22.55 21.18 4.44
N ASN A 238 23.39 21.69 5.35
CA ASN A 238 22.91 22.28 6.61
C ASN A 238 22.37 23.70 6.33
N TYR A 239 21.05 23.81 6.12
CA TYR A 239 20.36 25.06 5.82
C TYR A 239 20.61 26.19 6.83
N ASP A 240 20.78 25.83 8.11
CA ASP A 240 21.05 26.79 9.18
C ASP A 240 22.44 27.43 9.01
N LYS A 241 23.43 26.65 8.53
CA LYS A 241 24.77 27.11 8.21
C LYS A 241 24.78 28.02 6.98
N GLU A 242 23.99 27.70 5.96
CA GLU A 242 23.92 28.48 4.72
C GLU A 242 23.24 29.84 4.93
N ILE A 243 22.14 29.85 5.70
CA ILE A 243 21.46 31.10 6.09
C ILE A 243 22.38 32.00 6.92
N ARG A 244 23.17 31.45 7.85
CA ARG A 244 24.13 32.24 8.64
C ARG A 244 25.32 32.74 7.82
N LYS A 245 25.71 32.01 6.78
CA LYS A 245 26.74 32.44 5.83
C LYS A 245 26.26 33.63 4.99
N GLN A 246 24.99 33.63 4.58
CA GLN A 246 24.42 34.70 3.76
C GLN A 246 23.96 35.93 4.56
N TYR A 247 23.37 35.73 5.74
CA TYR A 247 22.70 36.79 6.51
C TYR A 247 23.34 37.07 7.90
N GLY A 248 24.50 36.47 8.16
CA GLY A 248 25.27 36.67 9.39
C GLY A 248 24.93 35.68 10.52
N SER A 249 25.81 35.60 11.52
CA SER A 249 25.75 34.61 12.61
C SER A 249 24.47 34.62 13.45
N ASN A 250 23.74 35.73 13.43
CA ASN A 250 22.51 35.94 14.21
C ASN A 250 21.23 35.50 13.46
N ALA A 251 21.34 35.10 12.19
CA ALA A 251 20.20 34.64 11.41
C ALA A 251 19.68 33.28 11.94
N ARG A 252 18.35 33.15 12.02
CA ARG A 252 17.67 31.93 12.49
C ARG A 252 16.49 31.58 11.61
N ILE A 253 16.32 30.30 11.31
CA ILE A 253 15.15 29.77 10.60
C ILE A 253 13.99 29.68 11.62
N GLU A 254 12.89 30.38 11.35
CA GLU A 254 11.67 30.28 12.17
C GLU A 254 10.71 29.22 11.64
N MET A 255 10.65 29.04 10.31
CA MET A 255 9.71 28.12 9.68
C MET A 255 10.22 27.64 8.32
N ILE A 256 9.96 26.36 8.00
CA ILE A 256 10.22 25.75 6.69
C ILE A 256 8.85 25.45 6.07
N GLN A 257 8.60 25.91 4.84
CA GLN A 257 7.38 25.67 4.06
C GLN A 257 7.65 24.80 2.83
#